data_AF-A0A0C2CH27-F1
#
_entry.id   AF-A0A0C2CH27-F1
#
_cell.length_a   1.000
_cell.length_b   1.000
_cell.length_c   1.000
_cell.angle_alpha   90.00
_cell.angle_beta   90.00
_cell.angle_gamma   90.00
#
_symmetry.space_group_name_H-M   'P 1'
#
loop_
_entity.id
_entity.type
_entity.pdbx_description
1 polymer ?
#
loop_
_entity_poly.entity_id
_entity_poly.type
_entity_poly.pdbx_seq_one_letter_code
_entity_poly.pdbx_strand_id
1 'polypeptide(L)'
;MNLRAFVSNGSEIMDAVSALDRSANLSPKVLGIPWDSAADNFSLSIKVCMDKFVRKRTIARQIAFIYDPFGWFIPLSVKAKHFQQFLWKESYDWDEPLTEEHRQEWYSIVGDMTGFHKTVARKSFSSRLKTGPYVKNRVREVHNIVATLKEMELDVQFGYVDTKWNMADICTRGASSKDLSTHAWWTGYTLNSILHDGFAKTFFHLKEEKEEEDDDVYCPSTVDVNAVTKHDDRIEDILDLARYRNLTKTLRILAYVIRFMTNIIRHLQSPFRSKLANSCFNRPSQEKTLVASDIREAHNMLIRNHQIVHLCPQ
;
A
#
# COMPACT_ATOMS: atom_id res chain seq x y z
N MET A 1 18.86 18.30 -11.16
CA MET A 1 17.49 17.75 -11.10
C MET A 1 16.97 18.01 -9.69
N ASN A 2 15.91 18.81 -9.52
CA ASN A 2 15.32 19.03 -8.20
C ASN A 2 14.50 17.78 -7.83
N LEU A 3 15.05 16.93 -6.95
CA LEU A 3 14.42 15.67 -6.52
C LEU A 3 13.19 15.88 -5.65
N ARG A 4 12.89 17.12 -5.25
CA ARG A 4 11.77 17.51 -4.39
C ARG A 4 10.71 18.33 -5.13
N ALA A 5 10.74 18.34 -6.46
CA ALA A 5 9.79 19.10 -7.24
C ALA A 5 8.39 18.45 -7.21
N PHE A 6 7.39 19.21 -6.79
CA PHE A 6 5.99 18.81 -6.68
C PHE A 6 5.18 19.29 -7.87
N VAL A 7 4.20 18.48 -8.26
CA VAL A 7 3.18 18.86 -9.23
C VAL A 7 1.88 18.13 -8.90
N SER A 8 0.77 18.86 -9.01
CA SER A 8 -0.58 18.41 -8.72
C SER A 8 -1.53 18.96 -9.77
N ASN A 9 -2.67 18.29 -9.95
CA ASN A 9 -3.77 18.76 -10.79
C ASN A 9 -4.70 19.76 -10.07
N GLY A 10 -4.56 19.92 -8.75
CA GLY A 10 -5.33 20.90 -7.97
C GLY A 10 -4.58 22.23 -7.85
N SER A 11 -5.19 23.33 -8.31
CA SER A 11 -4.60 24.68 -8.19
C SER A 11 -4.38 25.07 -6.73
N GLU A 12 -5.34 24.79 -5.85
CA GLU A 12 -5.26 25.10 -4.41
C GLU A 12 -4.04 24.43 -3.75
N ILE A 13 -3.77 23.17 -4.11
CA ILE A 13 -2.60 22.43 -3.62
C ILE A 13 -1.32 23.07 -4.15
N MET A 14 -1.30 23.41 -5.45
CA MET A 14 -0.13 24.04 -6.05
C MET A 14 0.15 25.42 -5.47
N ASP A 15 -0.88 26.18 -5.09
CA ASP A 15 -0.76 27.49 -4.45
C ASP A 15 -0.16 27.38 -3.05
N ALA A 16 -0.50 26.32 -2.30
CA ALA A 16 0.09 26.04 -0.99
C ALA A 16 1.57 25.59 -1.06
N VAL A 17 2.03 25.07 -2.21
CA VAL A 17 3.42 24.66 -2.42
C VAL A 17 4.30 25.87 -2.77
N SER A 18 5.44 25.99 -2.09
CA SER A 18 6.42 27.05 -2.32
C SER A 18 6.91 27.06 -3.78
N ALA A 19 7.12 28.24 -4.36
CA ALA A 19 7.53 28.35 -5.77
C ALA A 19 8.85 27.63 -6.09
N LEU A 20 9.76 27.51 -5.12
CA LEU A 20 11.03 26.79 -5.28
C LEU A 20 10.85 25.26 -5.35
N ASP A 21 9.76 24.75 -4.78
CA ASP A 21 9.45 23.33 -4.74
C ASP A 21 8.49 22.90 -5.85
N ARG A 22 8.03 23.81 -6.72
CA ARG A 22 7.18 23.46 -7.86
C ARG A 22 8.01 22.86 -9.00
N SER A 23 7.49 21.80 -9.61
CA SER A 23 8.07 21.21 -10.81
C SER A 23 7.85 22.11 -12.02
N ALA A 24 8.93 22.37 -12.77
CA ALA A 24 8.85 22.97 -14.10
C ALA A 24 8.27 21.98 -15.14
N ASN A 25 8.35 20.67 -14.88
CA ASN A 25 7.76 19.65 -15.72
C ASN A 25 6.32 19.35 -15.25
N LEU A 26 5.34 19.79 -16.04
CA LEU A 26 3.91 19.51 -15.83
C LEU A 26 3.48 18.13 -16.32
N SER A 27 4.39 17.38 -16.94
CA SER A 27 4.14 16.02 -17.42
C SER A 27 5.17 15.02 -16.86
N PRO A 28 5.24 14.84 -15.53
CA PRO A 28 6.12 13.84 -14.94
C PRO A 28 5.65 12.42 -15.32
N LYS A 29 6.53 11.43 -15.11
CA LYS A 29 6.15 10.02 -15.21
C LYS A 29 5.69 9.52 -13.84
N VAL A 30 4.53 8.89 -13.79
CA VAL A 30 4.01 8.18 -12.62
C VAL A 30 4.05 6.70 -12.95
N LEU A 31 4.78 5.91 -12.15
CA LEU A 31 5.09 4.51 -12.47
C LEU A 31 5.60 4.37 -13.92
N GLY A 32 6.53 5.23 -14.37
CA GLY A 32 7.04 5.15 -15.74
C GLY A 32 6.11 5.60 -16.87
N ILE A 33 4.83 5.88 -16.60
CA ILE A 33 3.84 6.35 -17.58
C ILE A 33 3.72 7.88 -17.50
N PRO A 34 3.82 8.63 -18.61
CA PRO A 34 3.61 10.08 -18.61
C PRO A 34 2.21 10.44 -18.11
N TRP A 35 2.14 11.39 -17.18
CA TRP A 35 0.90 11.95 -16.64
C TRP A 35 0.88 13.45 -16.89
N ASP A 36 -0.13 13.94 -17.60
CA ASP A 36 -0.42 15.36 -17.72
C ASP A 36 -1.14 15.83 -16.45
N SER A 37 -0.47 16.65 -15.63
CA SER A 37 -1.05 17.14 -14.39
C SER A 37 -2.16 18.15 -14.61
N ALA A 38 -2.16 18.89 -15.72
CA ALA A 38 -3.18 19.89 -15.98
C ALA A 38 -4.49 19.25 -16.44
N ALA A 39 -4.40 18.30 -17.38
CA ALA A 39 -5.56 17.58 -17.90
C ALA A 39 -5.98 16.35 -17.06
N ASP A 40 -5.15 15.98 -16.07
CA ASP A 40 -5.29 14.79 -15.23
C ASP A 40 -5.39 13.45 -15.99
N ASN A 41 -4.60 13.31 -17.05
CA ASN A 41 -4.63 12.16 -17.95
C ASN A 41 -3.26 11.45 -18.02
N PHE A 42 -3.27 10.12 -17.98
CA PHE A 42 -2.13 9.32 -18.41
C PHE A 42 -2.08 9.25 -19.93
N SER A 43 -0.87 9.36 -20.48
CA SER A 43 -0.60 9.20 -21.91
C SER A 43 0.07 7.85 -22.16
N LEU A 44 -0.67 6.95 -22.81
CA LEU A 44 -0.22 5.63 -23.19
C LEU A 44 0.31 5.67 -24.61
N SER A 45 1.59 5.38 -24.79
CA SER A 45 2.21 5.36 -26.10
C SER A 45 3.15 4.18 -26.24
N ILE A 46 3.10 3.50 -27.39
CA ILE A 46 4.08 2.47 -27.75
C ILE A 46 4.92 2.97 -28.92
N LYS A 47 6.25 2.95 -28.70
CA LYS A 47 7.24 3.18 -29.76
C LYS A 47 8.21 2.02 -29.77
N VAL A 48 7.93 1.04 -30.62
CA VAL A 48 8.86 -0.06 -30.89
C VAL A 48 9.75 0.36 -32.06
N CYS A 49 11.06 0.22 -31.92
CA CYS A 49 11.99 0.48 -33.01
C CYS A 49 12.00 -0.71 -33.98
N MET A 50 11.82 -0.44 -35.27
CA MET A 50 12.08 -1.44 -36.32
C MET A 50 13.59 -1.70 -36.36
N ASP A 51 13.99 -2.92 -36.00
CA ASP A 51 15.39 -3.34 -36.09
C ASP A 51 15.62 -4.05 -37.42
N LYS A 52 16.75 -3.78 -38.07
CA LYS A 52 17.09 -4.41 -39.36
C LYS A 52 17.37 -5.90 -39.20
N PHE A 53 17.82 -6.32 -38.01
CA PHE A 53 18.14 -7.70 -37.69
C PHE A 53 17.19 -8.24 -36.64
N VAL A 54 16.10 -8.87 -37.10
CA VAL A 54 15.12 -9.52 -36.24
C VAL A 54 15.58 -10.94 -35.91
N ARG A 55 15.80 -11.18 -34.62
CA ARG A 55 16.14 -12.46 -34.01
C ARG A 55 15.18 -12.71 -32.84
N LYS A 56 15.10 -13.95 -32.36
CA LYS A 56 14.29 -14.28 -31.17
C LYS A 56 14.63 -13.39 -29.97
N ARG A 57 15.93 -13.11 -29.74
CA ARG A 57 16.40 -12.18 -28.69
C ARG A 57 15.90 -10.75 -28.90
N THR A 58 15.93 -10.25 -30.13
CA THR A 58 15.47 -8.89 -30.46
C THR A 58 13.99 -8.73 -30.14
N ILE A 59 13.17 -9.74 -30.47
CA ILE A 59 11.72 -9.76 -30.21
C ILE A 59 11.44 -9.79 -28.71
N ALA A 60 12.09 -10.68 -27.97
CA ALA A 60 11.92 -10.76 -26.52
C ALA A 60 12.25 -9.43 -25.83
N ARG A 61 13.32 -8.76 -26.27
CA ARG A 61 13.71 -7.43 -25.79
C ARG A 61 12.64 -6.38 -26.12
N GLN A 62 12.10 -6.39 -27.33
CA GLN A 62 11.06 -5.43 -27.76
C GLN A 62 9.76 -5.62 -26.98
N ILE A 63 9.35 -6.86 -26.71
CA ILE A 63 8.17 -7.16 -25.88
C ILE A 63 8.41 -6.71 -24.43
N ALA A 64 9.58 -7.01 -23.85
CA ALA A 64 9.91 -6.64 -22.48
C ALA A 64 10.05 -5.12 -22.27
N PHE A 65 10.29 -4.36 -23.34
CA PHE A 65 10.34 -2.89 -23.29
C PHE A 65 8.96 -2.26 -23.05
N ILE A 66 7.87 -2.97 -23.32
CA ILE A 66 6.51 -2.49 -23.10
C ILE A 66 6.22 -2.52 -21.59
N TYR A 67 6.40 -1.38 -20.92
CA TYR A 67 6.08 -1.23 -19.51
C TYR A 67 4.56 -1.08 -19.31
N ASP A 68 3.93 -2.12 -18.76
CA ASP A 68 2.48 -2.21 -18.60
C ASP A 68 2.06 -2.75 -17.22
N PRO A 69 2.14 -1.93 -16.16
CA PRO A 69 1.83 -2.37 -14.80
C PRO A 69 0.33 -2.66 -14.59
N PHE A 70 -0.55 -2.12 -15.46
CA PHE A 70 -2.00 -2.21 -15.34
C PHE A 70 -2.66 -3.09 -16.40
N GLY A 71 -1.91 -3.61 -17.37
CA GLY A 71 -2.44 -4.45 -18.44
C GLY A 71 -3.15 -3.70 -19.57
N TRP A 72 -2.95 -2.38 -19.71
CA TRP A 72 -3.63 -1.57 -20.73
C TRP A 72 -3.17 -1.86 -22.15
N PHE A 73 -1.96 -2.39 -22.33
CA PHE A 73 -1.41 -2.76 -23.63
C PHE A 73 -1.62 -4.23 -23.97
N ILE A 74 -2.41 -4.99 -23.19
CA ILE A 74 -2.71 -6.40 -23.46
C ILE A 74 -3.23 -6.61 -24.89
N PRO A 75 -4.25 -5.87 -25.39
CA PRO A 75 -4.80 -6.10 -26.73
C PRO A 75 -3.76 -5.96 -27.85
N LEU A 76 -2.76 -5.09 -27.65
CA LEU A 76 -1.67 -4.88 -28.58
C LEU A 76 -0.61 -5.97 -28.41
N SER A 77 -0.14 -6.21 -27.18
CA SER A 77 0.96 -7.13 -26.89
C SER A 77 0.62 -8.61 -27.08
N VAL A 78 -0.65 -9.01 -27.11
CA VAL A 78 -1.07 -10.41 -27.29
C VAL A 78 -0.51 -11.00 -28.59
N LYS A 79 -0.64 -10.29 -29.73
CA LYS A 79 -0.09 -10.78 -31.02
C LYS A 79 1.42 -10.99 -30.94
N ALA A 80 2.15 -10.04 -30.35
CA ALA A 80 3.60 -10.16 -30.18
C ALA A 80 4.01 -11.32 -29.26
N LYS A 81 3.31 -11.51 -28.14
CA LYS A 81 3.57 -12.63 -27.22
C LYS A 81 3.24 -13.98 -27.85
N HIS A 82 2.17 -14.04 -28.64
CA HIS A 82 1.84 -15.24 -29.42
C HIS A 82 2.92 -15.56 -30.44
N PHE A 83 3.38 -14.56 -31.20
CA PHE A 83 4.49 -14.73 -32.14
C PHE A 83 5.78 -15.17 -31.46
N GLN A 84 6.10 -14.59 -30.30
CA GLN A 84 7.23 -15.05 -29.50
C GLN A 84 7.06 -16.53 -29.11
N GLN A 85 5.88 -16.95 -28.65
CA GLN A 85 5.57 -18.35 -28.36
C GLN A 85 5.75 -19.26 -29.58
N PHE A 86 5.33 -18.82 -30.75
CA PHE A 86 5.51 -19.54 -32.01
C PHE A 86 7.00 -19.77 -32.31
N LEU A 87 7.86 -18.75 -32.19
CA LEU A 87 9.30 -18.91 -32.40
C LEU A 87 9.96 -19.93 -31.44
N TRP A 88 9.42 -20.08 -30.23
CA TRP A 88 9.88 -21.12 -29.31
C TRP A 88 9.49 -22.53 -29.77
N LYS A 89 8.31 -22.69 -30.38
CA LYS A 89 7.86 -23.98 -30.93
C LYS A 89 8.67 -24.38 -32.15
N GLU A 90 8.98 -23.43 -33.01
CA GLU A 90 9.85 -23.62 -34.18
C GLU A 90 11.34 -23.81 -33.82
N SER A 91 11.69 -23.82 -32.53
CA SER A 91 13.04 -24.13 -32.03
C SER A 91 14.16 -23.21 -32.53
N TYR A 92 13.84 -21.96 -32.90
CA TYR A 92 14.86 -20.94 -33.22
C TYR A 92 15.83 -20.75 -32.05
N ASP A 93 17.12 -20.55 -32.33
CA ASP A 93 18.07 -20.08 -31.31
C ASP A 93 17.90 -18.56 -31.06
N TRP A 94 18.49 -18.06 -29.97
CA TRP A 94 18.38 -16.67 -29.53
C TRP A 94 18.86 -15.67 -30.57
N ASP A 95 20.02 -15.95 -31.17
CA ASP A 95 20.72 -15.04 -32.08
C ASP A 95 20.63 -15.47 -33.55
N GLU A 96 19.86 -16.52 -33.83
CA GLU A 96 19.55 -17.00 -35.16
C GLU A 96 18.67 -15.98 -35.92
N PRO A 97 19.01 -15.65 -37.17
CA PRO A 97 18.18 -14.79 -38.00
C PRO A 97 16.88 -15.50 -38.36
N LEU A 98 15.75 -14.79 -38.23
CA LEU A 98 14.47 -15.31 -38.70
C LEU A 98 14.46 -15.49 -40.23
N THR A 99 13.66 -16.44 -40.71
CA THR A 99 13.27 -16.54 -42.12
C THR A 99 12.57 -15.27 -42.58
N GLU A 100 12.55 -15.03 -43.89
CA GLU A 100 11.94 -13.81 -44.41
C GLU A 100 10.44 -13.72 -44.11
N GLU A 101 9.72 -14.84 -44.22
CA GLU A 101 8.30 -14.95 -43.89
C GLU A 101 8.01 -14.50 -42.45
N HIS A 102 8.73 -15.07 -41.47
CA HIS A 102 8.57 -14.73 -40.05
C HIS A 102 9.00 -13.29 -39.76
N ARG A 103 10.00 -12.76 -40.49
CA ARG A 103 10.42 -11.36 -40.36
C ARG A 103 9.30 -10.40 -40.79
N GLN A 104 8.63 -10.70 -41.91
CA GLN A 104 7.51 -9.90 -42.40
C GLN A 104 6.30 -9.96 -41.46
N GLU A 105 6.00 -11.14 -40.89
CA GLU A 105 4.98 -11.26 -39.86
C GLU A 105 5.30 -10.39 -38.63
N TRP A 106 6.54 -10.42 -38.14
CA TRP A 106 6.97 -9.56 -37.05
C TRP A 106 6.81 -8.07 -37.39
N TYR A 107 7.20 -7.65 -38.59
CA TYR A 107 7.04 -6.25 -39.01
C TYR A 107 5.58 -5.82 -39.10
N SER A 108 4.68 -6.71 -39.54
CA SER A 108 3.23 -6.46 -39.52
C SER A 108 2.72 -6.25 -38.08
N ILE A 109 3.11 -7.15 -37.17
CA ILE A 109 2.75 -7.06 -35.75
C ILE A 109 3.27 -5.77 -35.11
N VAL A 110 4.52 -5.39 -35.37
CA VAL A 110 5.08 -4.14 -34.85
C VAL A 110 4.46 -2.92 -35.53
N GLY A 111 4.13 -3.00 -36.82
CA GLY A 111 3.42 -1.98 -37.56
C GLY A 111 2.07 -1.63 -36.94
N ASP A 112 1.29 -2.65 -36.57
CA ASP A 112 0.00 -2.50 -35.88
C ASP A 112 0.12 -1.78 -34.53
N MET A 113 1.24 -1.95 -33.82
CA MET A 113 1.47 -1.34 -32.50
C MET A 113 2.14 0.03 -32.55
N THR A 114 2.93 0.29 -33.59
CA THR A 114 3.77 1.47 -33.66
C THR A 114 2.93 2.72 -33.87
N GLY A 115 3.14 3.72 -33.03
CA GLY A 115 2.38 4.97 -33.10
C GLY A 115 1.03 4.91 -32.39
N PHE A 116 0.70 3.79 -31.73
CA PHE A 116 -0.43 3.75 -30.81
C PHE A 116 -0.26 4.83 -29.74
N HIS A 117 -1.27 5.67 -29.62
CA HIS A 117 -1.37 6.71 -28.60
C HIS A 117 -2.80 6.77 -28.06
N LYS A 118 -2.95 6.71 -26.74
CA LYS A 118 -4.24 6.82 -26.07
C LYS A 118 -4.08 7.60 -24.77
N THR A 119 -4.99 8.51 -24.50
CA THR A 119 -5.09 9.18 -23.20
C THR A 119 -6.14 8.50 -22.34
N VAL A 120 -5.82 8.28 -21.07
CA VAL A 120 -6.71 7.67 -20.08
C VAL A 120 -6.79 8.61 -18.87
N ALA A 121 -8.00 8.97 -18.46
CA ALA A 121 -8.19 9.76 -17.25
C ALA A 121 -7.61 9.02 -16.04
N ARG A 122 -6.81 9.71 -15.23
CA ARG A 122 -6.26 9.13 -13.98
C ARG A 122 -7.40 8.75 -13.02
N LYS A 123 -8.50 9.50 -13.06
CA LYS A 123 -9.76 9.20 -12.37
C LYS A 123 -10.82 8.75 -13.38
N SER A 124 -10.97 7.44 -13.57
CA SER A 124 -12.05 6.88 -14.42
C SER A 124 -13.29 6.45 -13.63
N PHE A 125 -13.21 6.41 -12.30
CA PHE A 125 -14.34 6.05 -11.44
C PHE A 125 -15.00 7.32 -10.88
N SER A 126 -16.25 7.52 -11.30
CA SER A 126 -17.20 8.38 -10.60
C SER A 126 -17.30 7.96 -9.12
N SER A 127 -17.53 8.93 -8.24
CA SER A 127 -17.63 8.76 -6.80
C SER A 127 -18.43 7.53 -6.37
N ARG A 128 -17.85 6.78 -5.41
CA ARG A 128 -18.25 5.47 -4.87
C ARG A 128 -17.93 4.30 -5.82
N LEU A 129 -16.96 3.48 -5.42
CA LEU A 129 -17.04 2.05 -5.71
C LEU A 129 -18.40 1.59 -5.17
N LYS A 130 -19.44 1.47 -6.02
CA LYS A 130 -20.65 0.72 -5.64
C LYS A 130 -20.13 -0.62 -5.12
N THR A 131 -20.52 -1.01 -3.89
CA THR A 131 -20.06 -2.26 -3.28
C THR A 131 -20.19 -3.37 -4.31
N GLY A 132 -19.09 -4.06 -4.58
CA GLY A 132 -19.05 -5.08 -5.64
C GLY A 132 -20.13 -6.15 -5.42
N PRO A 133 -20.56 -6.87 -6.48
CA PRO A 133 -21.65 -7.84 -6.38
C PRO A 133 -21.41 -8.89 -5.28
N TYR A 134 -20.15 -9.25 -5.03
CA TYR A 134 -19.78 -10.16 -3.96
C TYR A 134 -20.11 -9.62 -2.56
N VAL A 135 -19.75 -8.36 -2.28
CA VAL A 135 -20.02 -7.71 -0.98
C VAL A 135 -21.53 -7.56 -0.80
N LYS A 136 -22.24 -7.10 -1.83
CA LYS A 136 -23.71 -6.97 -1.80
C LYS A 136 -24.40 -8.30 -1.53
N ASN A 137 -24.00 -9.37 -2.24
CA ASN A 137 -24.57 -10.70 -2.03
C ASN A 137 -24.30 -11.22 -0.63
N ARG A 138 -23.09 -11.00 -0.09
CA ARG A 138 -22.74 -11.43 1.26
C ARG A 138 -23.52 -10.68 2.34
N VAL A 139 -23.70 -9.37 2.19
CA VAL A 139 -24.53 -8.58 3.12
C VAL A 139 -25.96 -9.11 3.11
N ARG A 140 -26.57 -9.31 1.93
CA ARG A 140 -27.92 -9.88 1.80
C ARG A 140 -28.04 -11.25 2.49
N GLU A 141 -27.06 -12.12 2.28
CA GLU A 141 -27.03 -13.45 2.91
C GLU A 141 -27.01 -13.36 4.45
N VAL A 142 -26.17 -12.46 5.00
CA VAL A 142 -26.11 -12.24 6.46
C VAL A 142 -27.46 -11.77 7.00
N HIS A 143 -28.12 -10.84 6.31
CA HIS A 143 -29.46 -10.36 6.70
C HIS A 143 -30.51 -11.47 6.66
N ASN A 144 -30.50 -12.32 5.62
CA ASN A 144 -31.40 -13.47 5.52
C ASN A 144 -31.22 -14.45 6.69
N ILE A 145 -29.96 -14.78 7.03
CA ILE A 145 -29.65 -15.67 8.15
C ILE A 145 -30.18 -15.07 9.46
N VAL A 146 -29.97 -13.78 9.68
CA VAL A 146 -30.46 -13.09 10.88
C VAL A 146 -31.98 -13.09 10.96
N ALA A 147 -32.67 -12.89 9.84
CA ALA A 147 -34.13 -12.98 9.78
C ALA A 147 -34.64 -14.37 10.19
N THR A 148 -34.06 -15.44 9.61
CA THR A 148 -34.41 -16.82 9.97
C THR A 148 -34.16 -17.12 11.45
N LEU A 149 -33.04 -16.65 12.01
CA LEU A 149 -32.75 -16.86 13.43
C LEU A 149 -33.73 -16.09 14.34
N LYS A 150 -34.14 -14.88 13.95
CA LYS A 150 -35.17 -14.12 14.67
C LYS A 150 -36.54 -14.81 14.62
N GLU A 151 -36.92 -15.44 13.50
CA GLU A 151 -38.14 -16.25 13.40
C GLU A 151 -38.14 -17.45 14.36
N MET A 152 -36.94 -17.97 14.69
CA MET A 152 -36.74 -18.99 15.71
C MET A 152 -36.67 -18.44 17.15
N GLU A 153 -37.06 -17.17 17.35
CA GLU A 153 -37.02 -16.46 18.64
C GLU A 153 -35.60 -16.33 19.24
N LEU A 154 -34.56 -16.33 18.39
CA LEU A 154 -33.17 -16.13 18.83
C LEU A 154 -32.76 -14.66 18.69
N ASP A 155 -32.24 -14.06 19.76
CA ASP A 155 -31.61 -12.74 19.71
C ASP A 155 -30.22 -12.86 19.05
N VAL A 156 -30.02 -12.12 17.96
CA VAL A 156 -28.77 -12.15 17.20
C VAL A 156 -28.04 -10.82 17.33
N GLN A 157 -26.86 -10.87 17.93
CA GLN A 157 -25.96 -9.75 18.14
C GLN A 157 -24.63 -10.00 17.42
N PHE A 158 -24.06 -8.94 16.85
CA PHE A 158 -22.76 -8.97 16.20
C PHE A 158 -21.75 -8.25 17.08
N GLY A 159 -20.55 -8.82 17.20
CA GLY A 159 -19.47 -8.25 18.00
C GLY A 159 -18.17 -8.14 17.22
N TYR A 160 -17.36 -7.15 17.58
CA TYR A 160 -16.03 -7.02 17.00
C TYR A 160 -15.06 -7.95 17.73
N VAL A 161 -14.44 -8.87 16.99
CA VAL A 161 -13.35 -9.71 17.48
C VAL A 161 -12.03 -9.03 17.15
N ASP A 162 -11.32 -8.57 18.18
CA ASP A 162 -9.98 -8.00 18.05
C ASP A 162 -9.04 -8.99 17.34
N THR A 163 -8.16 -8.48 16.48
CA THR A 163 -7.17 -9.27 15.74
C THR A 163 -6.44 -10.29 16.60
N LYS A 164 -6.13 -10.00 17.87
CA LYS A 164 -5.43 -10.95 18.76
C LYS A 164 -6.24 -12.21 19.06
N TRP A 165 -7.56 -12.12 18.94
CA TRP A 165 -8.52 -13.19 19.21
C TRP A 165 -9.16 -13.73 17.93
N ASN A 166 -9.01 -13.04 16.79
CA ASN A 166 -9.53 -13.51 15.52
C ASN A 166 -8.65 -14.65 14.99
N MET A 167 -9.11 -15.88 15.18
CA MET A 167 -8.40 -17.06 14.70
C MET A 167 -8.17 -17.01 13.18
N ALA A 168 -9.07 -16.41 12.39
CA ALA A 168 -8.94 -16.31 10.92
C ALA A 168 -7.76 -15.44 10.46
N ASP A 169 -7.26 -14.54 11.32
CA ASP A 169 -6.13 -13.67 10.98
C ASP A 169 -4.84 -14.48 10.77
N ILE A 170 -4.64 -15.60 11.46
CA ILE A 170 -3.40 -16.39 11.32
C ILE A 170 -3.24 -16.98 9.92
N CYS A 171 -4.34 -17.41 9.29
CA CYS A 171 -4.34 -17.98 7.95
C CYS A 171 -4.18 -16.89 6.87
N THR A 172 -4.70 -15.68 7.12
CA THR A 172 -4.64 -14.59 6.14
C THR A 172 -3.32 -13.82 6.19
N ARG A 173 -2.69 -13.71 7.37
CA ARG A 173 -1.41 -13.03 7.57
C ARG A 173 -0.19 -13.92 7.33
N GLY A 174 -0.38 -15.23 7.27
CA GLY A 174 0.67 -16.24 7.17
C GLY A 174 1.29 -16.56 8.54
N ALA A 175 1.60 -17.83 8.78
CA ALA A 175 2.19 -18.31 10.02
C ALA A 175 3.22 -19.42 9.77
N SER A 176 4.21 -19.52 10.66
CA SER A 176 5.18 -20.62 10.58
C SER A 176 4.56 -21.93 11.08
N SER A 177 5.15 -23.06 10.69
CA SER A 177 4.73 -24.39 11.18
C SER A 177 4.74 -24.49 12.72
N LYS A 178 5.69 -23.79 13.37
CA LYS A 178 5.79 -23.75 14.82
C LYS A 178 4.71 -22.88 15.48
N ASP A 179 4.36 -21.76 14.85
CA ASP A 179 3.27 -20.90 15.34
C ASP A 179 1.93 -21.63 15.21
N LEU A 180 1.73 -22.35 14.10
CA LEU A 180 0.50 -23.08 13.84
C LEU A 180 0.33 -24.30 14.75
N SER A 181 1.39 -25.06 15.05
CA SER A 181 1.30 -26.33 15.79
C SER A 181 0.78 -26.20 17.22
N THR A 182 0.87 -25.00 17.81
CA THR A 182 0.39 -24.69 19.17
C THR A 182 -0.76 -23.69 19.20
N HIS A 183 -1.27 -23.29 18.03
CA HIS A 183 -2.27 -22.25 17.94
C HIS A 183 -3.67 -22.72 18.37
N ALA A 184 -4.45 -21.80 18.92
CA ALA A 184 -5.86 -21.99 19.26
C ALA A 184 -6.76 -22.34 18.06
N TRP A 185 -6.22 -22.35 16.84
CA TRP A 185 -6.93 -22.82 15.64
C TRP A 185 -7.30 -24.31 15.77
N TRP A 186 -6.44 -25.12 16.39
CA TRP A 186 -6.65 -26.56 16.55
C TRP A 186 -7.43 -26.92 17.81
N THR A 187 -7.30 -26.11 18.85
CA THR A 187 -7.83 -26.40 20.19
C THR A 187 -9.04 -25.53 20.56
N GLY A 188 -9.28 -24.45 19.83
CA GLY A 188 -10.28 -23.43 20.15
C GLY A 188 -9.86 -22.55 21.34
N TYR A 189 -10.58 -21.45 21.54
CA TYR A 189 -10.59 -20.71 22.81
C TYR A 189 -11.76 -21.16 23.67
N THR A 190 -11.62 -21.08 24.99
CA THR A 190 -12.78 -21.21 25.87
C THR A 190 -13.65 -19.95 25.77
N LEU A 191 -14.97 -20.08 25.95
CA LEU A 191 -15.90 -18.95 25.85
C LEU A 191 -15.53 -17.80 26.79
N ASN A 192 -15.05 -18.14 28.00
CA ASN A 192 -14.57 -17.17 28.99
C ASN A 192 -13.28 -16.44 28.56
N SER A 193 -12.47 -17.02 27.68
CA SER A 193 -11.29 -16.35 27.12
C SER A 193 -11.66 -15.30 26.07
N ILE A 194 -12.79 -15.49 25.37
CA ILE A 194 -13.28 -14.58 24.34
C ILE A 194 -14.09 -13.44 24.98
N LEU A 195 -14.96 -13.77 25.94
CA LEU A 195 -15.79 -12.82 26.70
C LEU A 195 -14.98 -12.06 27.77
N HIS A 196 -13.94 -11.35 27.35
CA HIS A 196 -13.16 -10.47 28.22
C HIS A 196 -13.90 -9.15 28.49
N ASP A 197 -13.56 -8.48 29.60
CA ASP A 197 -14.16 -7.20 29.97
C ASP A 197 -14.04 -6.18 28.82
N GLY A 198 -15.19 -5.76 28.30
CA GLY A 198 -15.30 -4.85 27.15
C GLY A 198 -15.78 -5.50 25.85
N PHE A 199 -15.64 -6.82 25.67
CA PHE A 199 -16.09 -7.51 24.45
C PHE A 199 -17.62 -7.43 24.28
N ALA A 200 -18.38 -7.68 25.34
CA ALA A 200 -19.84 -7.53 25.34
C ALA A 200 -20.32 -6.09 25.06
N LYS A 201 -19.45 -5.09 25.28
CA LYS A 201 -19.76 -3.67 24.97
C LYS A 201 -19.63 -3.37 23.47
N THR A 202 -19.05 -4.28 22.69
CA THR A 202 -18.94 -4.14 21.22
C THR A 202 -20.14 -4.73 20.49
N PHE A 203 -21.08 -5.34 21.22
CA PHE A 203 -22.23 -5.99 20.61
C PHE A 203 -23.25 -4.99 20.08
N PHE A 204 -23.71 -5.23 18.86
CA PHE A 204 -24.73 -4.43 18.19
C PHE A 204 -25.66 -5.33 17.38
N HIS A 205 -26.90 -4.88 17.20
CA HIS A 205 -27.83 -5.50 16.28
C HIS A 205 -27.66 -4.91 14.88
N LEU A 206 -27.78 -5.75 13.85
CA LEU A 206 -27.87 -5.24 12.49
C LEU A 206 -29.14 -4.40 12.36
N LYS A 207 -29.00 -3.22 11.77
CA LYS A 207 -30.13 -2.37 11.41
C LYS A 207 -30.92 -3.08 10.32
N GLU A 208 -32.24 -3.02 10.39
CA GLU A 208 -33.08 -3.44 9.29
C GLU A 208 -32.81 -2.49 8.11
N GLU A 209 -32.31 -3.04 7.00
CA GLU A 209 -32.20 -2.28 5.76
C GLU A 209 -33.64 -1.94 5.34
N LYS A 210 -34.02 -0.67 5.46
CA LYS A 210 -35.11 -0.17 4.63
C LYS A 210 -34.60 -0.24 3.21
N GLU A 211 -35.41 -0.74 2.28
CA GLU A 211 -35.16 -0.59 0.85
C GLU A 211 -35.15 0.91 0.55
N GLU A 212 -34.00 1.56 0.76
CA GLU A 212 -33.75 2.88 0.21
C GLU A 212 -33.62 2.65 -1.30
N GLU A 213 -34.64 3.12 -2.03
CA GLU A 213 -34.54 3.37 -3.47
C GLU A 213 -33.20 4.10 -3.72
N ASP A 214 -32.56 3.76 -4.84
CA ASP A 214 -31.23 4.17 -5.30
C ASP A 214 -31.15 5.70 -5.55
N ASP A 215 -31.50 6.52 -4.55
CA ASP A 215 -31.39 7.96 -4.54
C ASP A 215 -29.95 8.31 -4.16
N ASP A 216 -29.22 8.77 -5.18
CA ASP A 216 -27.89 9.37 -5.13
C ASP A 216 -27.87 10.68 -4.30
N VAL A 217 -28.34 10.64 -3.06
CA VAL A 217 -28.19 11.73 -2.10
C VAL A 217 -26.92 11.50 -1.30
N TYR A 218 -26.01 12.45 -1.44
CA TYR A 218 -24.83 12.61 -0.64
C TYR A 218 -25.20 12.76 0.85
N CYS A 219 -25.06 11.68 1.62
CA CYS A 219 -24.95 11.74 3.08
C CYS A 219 -23.47 11.58 3.45
N PRO A 220 -22.82 12.59 4.06
CA PRO A 220 -21.54 12.37 4.71
C PRO A 220 -21.84 11.59 5.99
N SER A 221 -21.84 10.26 5.91
CA SER A 221 -21.70 9.44 7.11
C SER A 221 -20.26 9.62 7.59
N THR A 222 -20.06 10.67 8.39
CA THR A 222 -18.92 10.81 9.28
C THR A 222 -18.82 9.53 10.10
N VAL A 223 -17.78 8.76 9.85
CA VAL A 223 -17.34 7.74 10.79
C VAL A 223 -16.79 8.50 11.99
N ASP A 224 -17.61 8.69 13.01
CA ASP A 224 -17.14 9.16 14.31
C ASP A 224 -16.27 8.07 14.94
N VAL A 225 -14.98 8.16 14.68
CA VAL A 225 -13.95 7.48 15.48
C VAL A 225 -13.77 8.32 16.74
N ASN A 226 -14.54 8.02 17.78
CA ASN A 226 -14.26 8.56 19.10
C ASN A 226 -13.01 7.88 19.67
N ALA A 227 -11.85 8.53 19.51
CA ALA A 227 -10.69 8.34 20.37
C ALA A 227 -9.86 9.62 20.50
N VAL A 228 -10.05 10.28 21.66
CA VAL A 228 -9.02 10.94 22.48
C VAL A 228 -8.59 12.37 22.07
N THR A 229 -9.05 13.31 22.93
CA THR A 229 -8.52 14.65 23.25
C THR A 229 -7.76 15.41 22.16
N LYS A 230 -8.35 16.53 21.72
CA LYS A 230 -7.66 17.67 21.11
C LYS A 230 -6.53 18.14 22.05
N HIS A 231 -5.31 17.68 21.80
CA HIS A 231 -4.12 18.45 22.08
C HIS A 231 -3.59 18.96 20.74
N ASP A 232 -3.31 20.25 20.68
CA ASP A 232 -2.60 20.92 19.58
C ASP A 232 -1.13 20.47 19.62
N ASP A 233 -0.88 19.19 19.33
CA ASP A 233 0.45 18.60 19.33
C ASP A 233 0.93 18.53 17.88
N ARG A 234 1.34 19.66 17.32
CA ARG A 234 2.22 19.61 16.15
C ARG A 234 3.45 18.82 16.56
N ILE A 235 3.64 17.63 15.98
CA ILE A 235 4.81 16.81 16.27
C ILE A 235 6.02 17.54 15.68
N GLU A 236 6.96 17.94 16.53
CA GLU A 236 8.20 18.63 16.14
C GLU A 236 9.35 17.63 15.92
N ASP A 237 10.43 18.11 15.29
CA ASP A 237 11.67 17.34 15.19
C ASP A 237 12.25 17.08 16.60
N ILE A 238 12.58 15.82 16.90
CA ILE A 238 13.14 15.40 18.19
C ILE A 238 14.51 16.04 18.45
N LEU A 239 15.22 16.41 17.38
CA LEU A 239 16.51 17.09 17.45
C LEU A 239 16.58 18.18 16.39
N ASP A 240 17.05 19.36 16.79
CA ASP A 240 17.44 20.43 15.87
C ASP A 240 18.74 20.02 15.14
N LEU A 241 18.58 19.40 13.97
CA LEU A 241 19.69 18.93 13.15
C LEU A 241 20.61 20.06 12.66
N ALA A 242 20.12 21.31 12.60
CA ALA A 242 20.93 22.45 12.17
C ALA A 242 22.06 22.78 13.17
N ARG A 243 21.93 22.38 14.44
CA ARG A 243 22.97 22.53 15.47
C ARG A 243 24.14 21.56 15.30
N TYR A 244 24.00 20.52 14.49
CA TYR A 244 24.99 19.45 14.37
C TYR A 244 25.54 19.36 12.94
N ARG A 245 26.84 19.62 12.78
CA ARG A 245 27.51 19.55 11.45
C ARG A 245 27.88 18.13 10.98
N ASN A 246 27.68 17.10 11.80
CA ASN A 246 28.14 15.74 11.52
C ASN A 246 27.12 14.69 11.95
N LEU A 247 26.55 13.98 10.96
CA LEU A 247 25.54 12.94 11.15
C LEU A 247 25.99 11.84 12.12
N THR A 248 27.24 11.39 12.02
CA THR A 248 27.78 10.35 12.91
C THR A 248 27.80 10.82 14.36
N LYS A 249 28.11 12.10 14.61
CA LYS A 249 28.05 12.68 15.96
C LYS A 249 26.62 12.76 16.47
N THR A 250 25.68 13.19 15.63
CA THR A 250 24.25 13.25 15.95
C THR A 250 23.69 11.87 16.30
N LEU A 251 23.99 10.85 15.49
CA LEU A 251 23.55 9.48 15.72
C LEU A 251 24.11 8.91 17.03
N ARG A 252 25.36 9.22 17.38
CA ARG A 252 25.95 8.81 18.66
C ARG A 252 25.27 9.48 19.85
N ILE A 253 24.98 10.78 19.75
CA ILE A 253 24.25 11.51 20.81
C ILE A 253 22.86 10.92 20.99
N LEU A 254 22.10 10.75 19.90
CA LEU A 254 20.76 10.18 19.95
C LEU A 254 20.77 8.73 20.49
N ALA A 255 21.77 7.93 20.12
CA ALA A 255 21.94 6.58 20.67
C ALA A 255 22.15 6.58 22.19
N TYR A 256 22.94 7.51 22.74
CA TYR A 256 23.08 7.66 24.19
C TYR A 256 21.78 8.11 24.87
N VAL A 257 21.03 9.03 24.26
CA VAL A 257 19.72 9.48 24.78
C VAL A 257 18.73 8.31 24.82
N ILE A 258 18.65 7.51 23.75
CA ILE A 258 17.81 6.31 23.69
C ILE A 258 18.21 5.32 24.80
N ARG A 259 19.50 5.04 24.96
CA ARG A 259 19.97 4.14 26.04
C ARG A 259 19.62 4.64 27.42
N PHE A 260 19.74 5.94 27.66
CA PHE A 260 19.36 6.59 28.91
C PHE A 260 17.86 6.44 29.18
N MET A 261 17.00 6.77 28.22
CA MET A 261 15.56 6.62 28.35
C MET A 261 15.17 5.16 28.61
N THR A 262 15.76 4.21 27.88
CA THR A 262 15.48 2.79 28.09
C THR A 262 15.97 2.26 29.44
N ASN A 263 17.04 2.84 30.01
CA ASN A 263 17.45 2.56 31.38
C ASN A 263 16.39 3.08 32.38
N ILE A 264 15.91 4.31 32.22
CA ILE A 264 14.86 4.88 33.09
C ILE A 264 13.58 4.05 33.03
N ILE A 265 13.09 3.74 31.82
CA ILE A 265 11.83 3.00 31.62
C ILE A 265 11.88 1.61 32.26
N ARG A 266 13.06 0.97 32.30
CA ARG A 266 13.24 -0.33 32.97
C ARG A 266 13.01 -0.29 34.48
N HIS A 267 13.19 0.87 35.10
CA HIS A 267 12.99 1.08 36.53
C HIS A 267 11.59 1.60 36.88
N LEU A 268 10.71 1.80 35.90
CA LEU A 268 9.31 2.21 36.12
C LEU A 268 8.42 1.03 36.54
N GLN A 269 7.36 1.33 37.29
CA GLN A 269 6.35 0.35 37.73
C GLN A 269 5.52 -0.21 36.56
N SER A 270 5.05 -1.46 36.72
CA SER A 270 4.47 -2.32 35.68
C SER A 270 3.40 -1.68 34.76
N PRO A 271 2.39 -0.92 35.24
CA PRO A 271 1.34 -0.42 34.35
C PRO A 271 1.80 0.73 33.43
N PHE A 272 2.81 1.51 33.82
CA PHE A 272 3.40 2.55 32.97
C PHE A 272 4.48 1.98 32.06
N ARG A 273 5.26 1.02 32.57
CA ARG A 273 6.30 0.35 31.81
C ARG A 273 5.75 -0.38 30.59
N SER A 274 4.61 -1.05 30.68
CA SER A 274 4.00 -1.77 29.54
C SER A 274 3.52 -0.84 28.43
N LYS A 275 2.98 0.34 28.78
CA LYS A 275 2.57 1.38 27.81
C LYS A 275 3.75 1.99 27.07
N LEU A 276 4.84 2.30 27.78
CA LEU A 276 6.04 2.92 27.21
C LEU A 276 6.95 1.91 26.48
N ALA A 277 7.08 0.68 26.98
CA ALA A 277 7.96 -0.34 26.40
C ALA A 277 7.50 -0.82 25.01
N ASN A 278 6.19 -0.78 24.74
CA ASN A 278 5.64 -1.19 23.44
C ASN A 278 5.84 -0.12 22.35
N SER A 279 6.20 1.11 22.70
CA SER A 279 6.10 2.23 21.75
C SER A 279 7.35 2.52 20.93
N CYS A 280 8.59 2.36 21.44
CA CYS A 280 9.72 2.96 20.69
C CYS A 280 11.10 2.31 20.77
N PHE A 281 11.39 1.37 21.68
CA PHE A 281 12.77 0.99 21.96
C PHE A 281 13.01 -0.53 21.97
N ASN A 282 13.95 -0.98 21.14
CA ASN A 282 14.51 -2.34 21.23
C ASN A 282 15.32 -2.47 22.54
N ARG A 283 15.57 -3.71 22.98
CA ARG A 283 16.44 -3.95 24.15
C ARG A 283 17.87 -3.45 23.83
N PRO A 284 18.39 -2.44 24.53
CA PRO A 284 19.74 -1.91 24.28
C PRO A 284 20.78 -2.91 24.77
N SER A 285 21.96 -2.86 24.15
CA SER A 285 23.10 -3.66 24.59
C SER A 285 23.54 -3.28 26.02
N GLN A 286 24.02 -4.27 26.78
CA GLN A 286 24.61 -4.07 28.11
C GLN A 286 26.08 -3.59 28.04
N GLU A 287 26.65 -3.48 26.85
CA GLU A 287 28.04 -3.05 26.67
C GLU A 287 28.26 -1.58 27.05
N LYS A 288 29.39 -1.26 27.70
CA LYS A 288 29.70 0.13 28.12
C LYS A 288 29.84 1.10 26.94
N THR A 289 30.22 0.61 25.76
CA THR A 289 30.35 1.39 24.53
C THR A 289 29.10 1.26 23.66
N LEU A 290 28.88 2.25 22.79
CA LEU A 290 27.83 2.14 21.78
C LEU A 290 28.20 1.04 20.79
N VAL A 291 27.25 0.14 20.55
CA VAL A 291 27.36 -0.91 19.53
C VAL A 291 26.63 -0.50 18.26
N ALA A 292 26.88 -1.21 17.16
CA ALA A 292 26.24 -0.93 15.87
C ALA A 292 24.70 -0.95 15.93
N SER A 293 24.11 -1.79 16.80
CA SER A 293 22.66 -1.82 16.98
C SER A 293 22.11 -0.52 17.58
N ASP A 294 22.84 0.10 18.51
CA ASP A 294 22.42 1.37 19.14
C ASP A 294 22.40 2.50 18.11
N ILE A 295 23.42 2.54 17.24
CA ILE A 295 23.53 3.53 16.15
C ILE A 295 22.42 3.32 15.12
N ARG A 296 22.13 2.06 14.77
CA ARG A 296 21.06 1.71 13.83
C ARG A 296 19.69 2.10 14.38
N GLU A 297 19.46 1.92 15.67
CA GLU A 297 18.21 2.30 16.33
C GLU A 297 18.03 3.82 16.36
N ALA A 298 19.07 4.57 16.71
CA ALA A 298 19.08 6.02 16.63
C ALA A 298 18.78 6.52 15.20
N HIS A 299 19.37 5.88 14.19
CA HIS A 299 19.14 6.22 12.80
C HIS A 299 17.68 6.00 12.38
N ASN A 300 17.12 4.83 12.73
CA ASN A 300 15.72 4.51 12.42
C ASN A 300 14.73 5.45 13.12
N MET A 301 15.01 5.84 14.37
CA MET A 301 14.17 6.78 15.12
C MET A 301 14.18 8.17 14.48
N LEU A 302 15.36 8.65 14.06
CA LEU A 302 15.49 9.92 13.35
C LEU A 302 14.73 9.91 12.01
N ILE A 303 14.83 8.82 11.24
CA ILE A 303 14.07 8.65 10.00
C ILE A 303 12.57 8.67 10.26
N ARG A 304 12.09 7.92 11.26
CA ARG A 304 10.65 7.86 11.59
C ARG A 304 10.12 9.21 12.03
N ASN A 305 10.85 9.93 12.88
CA ASN A 305 10.47 11.28 13.28
C ASN A 305 10.43 12.23 12.07
N HIS A 306 11.44 12.18 11.21
CA HIS A 306 11.43 12.99 9.98
C HIS A 306 10.23 12.66 9.08
N GLN A 307 9.87 11.37 8.94
CA GLN A 307 8.69 10.94 8.20
C GLN A 307 7.40 11.48 8.82
N ILE A 308 7.25 11.39 10.14
CA ILE A 308 6.05 11.84 10.86
C ILE A 308 5.90 13.37 10.80
N VAL A 309 7.00 14.11 10.96
CA VAL A 309 6.99 15.57 11.02
C VAL A 309 6.86 16.20 9.63
N HIS A 310 7.56 15.66 8.62
CA HIS A 310 7.72 16.32 7.32
C HIS A 310 7.04 15.60 6.16
N LEU A 311 6.67 14.33 6.29
CA LEU A 311 6.11 13.52 5.18
C LEU A 311 4.68 13.02 5.43
N CYS A 312 4.21 12.99 6.68
CA CYS A 312 2.82 12.70 7.01
C CYS A 312 2.03 14.01 7.15
N PRO A 313 0.86 14.16 6.50
CA PRO A 313 -0.02 15.29 6.77
C PRO A 313 -0.51 15.22 8.22
N GLN A 314 -0.22 16.26 9.01
CA GLN A 314 -0.80 16.50 10.33
C GLN A 314 -2.18 17.13 10.20
#